data_AF-A6GI41-F1
#
_entry.id   AF-A6GI41-F1
#
_cell.length_a   1.000
_cell.length_b   1.000
_cell.length_c   1.000
_cell.angle_alpha   90.00
_cell.angle_beta   90.00
_cell.angle_gamma   90.00
#
_symmetry.space_group_name_H-M   'P 1'
#
loop_
_entity.id
_entity.type
_entity.pdbx_description
1 polymer ?
#
loop_
_entity_poly.entity_id
_entity_poly.type
_entity_poly.pdbx_seq_one_letter_code
_entity_poly.pdbx_strand_id
1 'polypeptide(L)'
;MLLARVRLAQGDRTSAAKLHEDAAMHYMDMPQAAWPRAQRALLDFEVGEPARGETGLVEALTLLGEHWEQADPRRIPLLLDIAAGLLERGQPALAGTVLERAALLAGPVHESFGVRARIDRLRAQVARAAGDDARALELLNEAYLGTDGDFGMGHPELDRLNLERADLAWSLGDRAFAERLYGTLKDHDLDPLGPEAAARVRSRAP
;
A
#
# COMPACT_ATOMS: atom_id res chain seq x y z
N MET A 1 3.70 18.58 -2.34
CA MET A 1 3.13 17.24 -2.59
C MET A 1 1.61 17.24 -2.79
N LEU A 2 0.79 17.73 -1.84
CA LEU A 2 -0.68 17.78 -2.00
C LEU A 2 -1.13 18.50 -3.28
N LEU A 3 -0.52 19.65 -3.58
CA LEU A 3 -0.84 20.41 -4.79
C LEU A 3 -0.57 19.60 -6.08
N ALA A 4 0.48 18.80 -6.13
CA ALA A 4 0.76 17.94 -7.29
C ALA A 4 -0.34 16.87 -7.46
N ARG A 5 -0.81 16.26 -6.36
CA ARG A 5 -1.96 15.33 -6.40
C ARG A 5 -3.24 15.99 -6.89
N VAL A 6 -3.48 17.24 -6.50
CA VAL A 6 -4.62 18.03 -7.02
C VAL A 6 -4.49 18.25 -8.53
N ARG A 7 -3.29 18.57 -9.04
CA ARG A 7 -3.05 18.70 -10.47
C ARG A 7 -3.26 17.38 -11.22
N LEU A 8 -2.82 16.25 -10.65
CA LEU A 8 -3.10 14.92 -11.20
C LEU A 8 -4.59 14.63 -11.26
N ALA A 9 -5.34 14.92 -10.18
CA ALA A 9 -6.80 14.75 -10.16
C ALA A 9 -7.51 15.62 -11.21
N GLN A 10 -6.90 16.74 -11.61
CA GLN A 10 -7.37 17.62 -12.68
C GLN A 10 -6.90 17.19 -14.09
N GLY A 11 -6.12 16.12 -14.20
CA GLY A 11 -5.50 15.66 -15.46
C GLY A 11 -4.29 16.48 -15.90
N ASP A 12 -3.87 17.48 -15.13
CA ASP A 12 -2.72 18.35 -15.41
C ASP A 12 -1.41 17.70 -14.94
N ARG A 13 -0.97 16.71 -15.72
CA ARG A 13 0.24 15.93 -15.47
C ARG A 13 1.52 16.75 -15.61
N THR A 14 1.53 17.75 -16.50
CA THR A 14 2.69 18.63 -16.71
C THR A 14 2.95 19.49 -15.48
N SER A 15 1.92 20.14 -14.92
CA SER A 15 2.09 20.90 -13.69
C SER A 15 2.43 20.00 -12.51
N ALA A 16 1.85 18.79 -12.44
CA ALA A 16 2.20 17.84 -11.39
C ALA A 16 3.69 17.44 -11.45
N ALA A 17 4.20 17.10 -12.64
CA ALA A 17 5.61 16.79 -12.86
C ALA A 17 6.53 17.93 -12.41
N LYS A 18 6.24 19.16 -12.86
CA LYS A 18 7.01 20.34 -12.47
C LYS A 18 7.00 20.57 -10.96
N LEU A 19 5.85 20.40 -10.30
CA LEU A 19 5.75 20.54 -8.84
C LEU A 19 6.60 19.51 -8.08
N HIS A 20 6.77 18.31 -8.63
CA HIS A 20 7.68 17.32 -8.05
C HIS A 20 9.15 17.71 -8.26
N GLU A 21 9.50 18.20 -9.45
CA GLU A 21 10.86 18.69 -9.75
C GLU A 21 11.25 19.89 -8.87
N ASP A 22 10.37 20.90 -8.78
CA ASP A 22 10.55 22.08 -7.94
C ASP A 22 10.71 21.69 -6.46
N ALA A 23 9.89 20.75 -5.98
CA ALA A 23 10.00 20.23 -4.62
C ALA A 23 11.33 19.49 -4.40
N ALA A 24 11.80 18.68 -5.36
CA ALA A 24 13.08 17.98 -5.25
C ALA A 24 14.26 18.96 -5.15
N MET A 25 14.21 20.08 -5.88
CA MET A 25 15.23 21.13 -5.78
C MET A 25 15.26 21.81 -4.41
N HIS A 26 14.10 22.01 -3.76
CA HIS A 26 14.05 22.64 -2.43
C HIS A 26 14.60 21.78 -1.31
N TYR A 27 14.65 20.45 -1.50
CA TYR A 27 15.17 19.50 -0.51
C TYR A 27 16.53 18.91 -0.92
N MET A 28 17.25 19.51 -1.88
CA MET A 28 18.37 18.89 -2.61
C MET A 28 19.40 18.15 -1.74
N ASP A 29 19.68 18.64 -0.52
CA ASP A 29 20.69 18.06 0.40
C ASP A 29 20.07 17.34 1.61
N MET A 30 18.82 16.92 1.51
CA MET A 30 18.06 16.33 2.60
C MET A 30 17.42 15.00 2.15
N PRO A 31 17.33 13.98 3.03
CA PRO A 31 16.69 12.70 2.68
C PRO A 31 15.26 12.85 2.13
N GLN A 32 14.58 13.93 2.49
CA GLN A 32 13.26 14.31 2.01
C GLN A 32 13.19 14.54 0.49
N ALA A 33 14.30 14.83 -0.20
CA ALA A 33 14.32 14.95 -1.66
C ALA A 33 14.08 13.61 -2.39
N ALA A 34 14.23 12.47 -1.71
CA ALA A 34 13.90 11.18 -2.28
C ALA A 34 12.38 11.02 -2.52
N TRP A 35 11.53 11.62 -1.68
CA TRP A 35 10.07 11.58 -1.83
C TRP A 35 9.56 12.21 -3.14
N PRO A 36 9.84 13.49 -3.46
CA PRO A 36 9.36 14.09 -4.69
C PRO A 36 9.93 13.41 -5.94
N ARG A 37 11.19 12.93 -5.90
CA ARG A 37 11.78 12.14 -7.00
C ARG A 37 11.07 10.82 -7.22
N ALA A 38 10.80 10.07 -6.15
CA ALA A 38 10.04 8.84 -6.23
C ALA A 38 8.62 9.08 -6.80
N GLN A 39 7.99 10.18 -6.42
CA GLN A 39 6.65 10.53 -6.88
C GLN A 39 6.63 10.97 -8.35
N ARG A 40 7.67 11.65 -8.82
CA ARG A 40 7.88 11.91 -10.26
C ARG A 40 8.02 10.61 -11.04
N ALA A 41 8.79 9.66 -10.52
CA ALA A 41 8.98 8.35 -11.13
C ALA A 41 7.68 7.54 -11.18
N LEU A 42 6.88 7.56 -10.10
CA LEU A 42 5.54 6.99 -10.07
C LEU A 42 4.62 7.63 -11.12
N LEU A 43 4.70 8.96 -11.33
CA LEU A 43 3.96 9.63 -12.39
C LEU A 43 4.38 9.13 -13.78
N ASP A 44 5.66 8.84 -14.01
CA ASP A 44 6.11 8.31 -15.30
C ASP A 44 5.47 6.95 -15.63
N PHE A 45 5.27 6.06 -14.64
CA PHE A 45 4.46 4.85 -14.86
C PHE A 45 3.01 5.16 -15.22
N GLU A 46 2.39 6.15 -14.56
CA GLU A 46 1.00 6.53 -14.79
C GLU A 46 0.75 7.13 -16.18
N VAL A 47 1.76 7.79 -16.77
CA VAL A 47 1.68 8.37 -18.11
C VAL A 47 2.17 7.43 -19.22
N GLY A 48 2.49 6.17 -18.88
CA GLY A 48 2.89 5.15 -19.85
C GLY A 48 4.37 5.20 -20.24
N GLU A 49 5.22 5.76 -19.39
CA GLU A 49 6.68 5.87 -19.59
C GLU A 49 7.45 4.98 -18.57
N PRO A 50 7.27 3.65 -18.58
CA PRO A 50 7.78 2.76 -17.53
C PRO A 50 9.31 2.77 -17.40
N ALA A 51 10.05 2.91 -18.51
CA ALA A 51 11.51 2.97 -18.47
C ALA A 51 12.03 4.21 -17.73
N ARG A 52 11.35 5.36 -17.88
CA ARG A 52 11.66 6.58 -17.12
C ARG A 52 11.27 6.42 -15.65
N GLY A 53 10.11 5.80 -15.39
CA GLY A 53 9.67 5.47 -14.04
C GLY A 53 10.67 4.58 -13.29
N GLU A 54 11.18 3.52 -13.92
CA GLU A 54 12.19 2.65 -13.31
C GLU A 54 13.49 3.39 -13.03
N THR A 55 13.97 4.17 -14.00
CA THR A 55 15.19 4.98 -13.84
C THR A 55 15.04 5.97 -12.68
N GLY A 56 13.93 6.72 -12.64
CA GLY A 56 13.67 7.69 -11.58
C GLY A 56 13.49 7.05 -10.20
N LEU A 57 12.96 5.82 -10.12
CA LEU A 57 12.89 5.08 -8.86
C LEU A 57 14.27 4.66 -8.37
N VAL A 58 15.15 4.20 -9.26
CA VAL A 58 16.54 3.88 -8.90
C VAL A 58 17.25 5.13 -8.37
N GLU A 59 17.09 6.27 -9.04
CA GLU A 59 17.65 7.55 -8.59
C GLU A 59 17.11 7.96 -7.21
N ALA A 60 15.80 7.88 -6.99
CA ALA A 60 15.19 8.21 -5.71
C ALA A 60 15.68 7.30 -4.56
N LEU A 61 15.81 6.00 -4.81
CA LEU A 61 16.30 5.03 -3.81
C LEU A 61 17.80 5.17 -3.55
N THR A 62 18.57 5.57 -4.56
CA THR A 62 20.01 5.87 -4.44
C THR A 62 20.22 7.08 -3.55
N LEU A 63 19.52 8.18 -3.83
CA LEU A 63 19.55 9.39 -3.01
C LEU A 63 19.16 9.12 -1.55
N LEU A 64 18.14 8.28 -1.34
CA LEU A 64 17.78 7.85 0.01
C LEU A 64 18.97 7.17 0.72
N GLY A 65 19.74 6.36 -0.02
CA GLY A 65 20.98 5.69 0.41
C GLY A 65 22.13 6.61 0.75
N GLU A 66 22.19 7.79 0.13
CA GLU A 66 23.23 8.80 0.43
C GLU A 66 23.03 9.45 1.80
N HIS A 67 21.78 9.51 2.27
CA HIS A 67 21.43 10.13 3.56
C HIS A 67 21.25 9.13 4.70
N TRP A 68 20.73 7.94 4.40
CA TRP A 68 20.46 6.90 5.38
C TRP A 68 21.03 5.57 4.91
N GLU A 69 21.83 4.93 5.78
CA GLU A 69 22.40 3.61 5.52
C GLU A 69 21.32 2.59 5.14
N GLN A 70 21.69 1.56 4.38
CA GLN A 70 20.72 0.58 3.88
C GLN A 70 19.92 -0.13 4.97
N ALA A 71 20.47 -0.21 6.19
CA ALA A 71 19.84 -0.82 7.36
C ALA A 71 19.01 0.18 8.21
N ASP A 72 18.90 1.45 7.80
CA ASP A 72 18.24 2.48 8.59
C ASP A 72 16.70 2.36 8.51
N PRO A 73 16.00 2.15 9.64
CA PRO A 73 14.54 1.98 9.65
C PRO A 73 13.78 3.25 9.21
N ARG A 74 14.41 4.44 9.20
CA ARG A 74 13.79 5.68 8.71
C ARG A 74 13.47 5.63 7.22
N ARG A 75 14.03 4.66 6.48
CA ARG A 75 13.72 4.40 5.06
C ARG A 75 12.34 3.76 4.87
N ILE A 76 11.80 3.06 5.88
CA ILE A 76 10.58 2.25 5.76
C ILE A 76 9.38 3.05 5.24
N PRO A 77 9.05 4.25 5.77
CA PRO A 77 7.87 4.98 5.31
C PRO A 77 7.89 5.30 3.80
N LEU A 78 9.04 5.74 3.26
CA LEU A 78 9.16 6.00 1.82
C LEU A 78 9.04 4.71 1.00
N LEU A 79 9.66 3.62 1.45
CA LEU A 79 9.56 2.33 0.74
C LEU A 79 8.11 1.85 0.67
N LEU A 80 7.34 2.01 1.75
CA LEU A 80 5.91 1.65 1.77
C LEU A 80 5.07 2.55 0.87
N ASP A 81 5.37 3.86 0.82
CA ASP A 81 4.69 4.79 -0.08
C ASP A 81 5.00 4.48 -1.55
N ILE A 82 6.26 4.14 -1.87
CA ILE A 82 6.67 3.71 -3.22
C ILE A 82 5.97 2.41 -3.62
N ALA A 83 5.99 1.41 -2.75
CA ALA A 83 5.34 0.12 -3.02
C ALA A 83 3.84 0.26 -3.25
N ALA A 84 3.15 1.05 -2.41
CA ALA A 84 1.73 1.34 -2.59
C ALA A 84 1.47 2.05 -3.93
N GLY A 85 2.27 3.09 -4.25
CA GLY A 85 2.14 3.80 -5.51
C GLY A 85 2.40 2.93 -6.74
N LEU A 86 3.33 1.99 -6.66
CA LEU A 86 3.60 0.99 -7.71
C LEU A 86 2.41 0.05 -7.91
N LEU A 87 1.79 -0.43 -6.82
CA LEU A 87 0.60 -1.29 -6.87
C LEU A 87 -0.58 -0.57 -7.54
N GLU A 88 -0.83 0.69 -7.18
CA GLU A 88 -1.87 1.52 -7.83
C GLU A 88 -1.67 1.66 -9.35
N ARG A 89 -0.43 1.56 -9.81
CA ARG A 89 -0.03 1.73 -11.23
C ARG A 89 0.19 0.41 -11.94
N GLY A 90 -0.24 -0.70 -11.35
CA GLY A 90 -0.13 -2.02 -11.95
C GLY A 90 1.31 -2.53 -12.08
N GLN A 91 2.19 -2.14 -11.15
CA GLN A 91 3.61 -2.56 -11.10
C GLN A 91 3.90 -3.48 -9.90
N PRO A 92 3.22 -4.64 -9.76
CA PRO A 92 3.31 -5.49 -8.58
C PRO A 92 4.70 -6.13 -8.39
N ALA A 93 5.42 -6.42 -9.47
CA ALA A 93 6.76 -7.01 -9.38
C ALA A 93 7.79 -6.03 -8.77
N LEU A 94 7.77 -4.78 -9.21
CA LEU A 94 8.59 -3.71 -8.64
C LEU A 94 8.18 -3.42 -7.19
N ALA A 95 6.87 -3.39 -6.91
CA ALA A 95 6.37 -3.21 -5.56
C ALA A 95 6.87 -4.32 -4.61
N GLY A 96 6.84 -5.58 -5.06
CA GLY A 96 7.39 -6.72 -4.33
C GLY A 96 8.87 -6.52 -3.96
N THR A 97 9.69 -6.10 -4.91
CA THR A 97 11.12 -5.82 -4.69
C THR A 97 11.34 -4.72 -3.63
N VAL A 98 10.51 -3.68 -3.64
CA VAL A 98 10.58 -2.59 -2.66
C VAL A 98 10.10 -3.05 -1.28
N LEU A 99 9.04 -3.88 -1.24
CA LEU A 99 8.49 -4.43 0.01
C LEU A 99 9.43 -5.41 0.69
N GLU A 100 10.21 -6.19 -0.05
CA GLU A 100 11.24 -7.05 0.53
C GLU A 100 12.26 -6.24 1.32
N ARG A 101 12.70 -5.10 0.78
CA ARG A 101 13.60 -4.17 1.49
C ARG A 101 12.95 -3.59 2.74
N ALA A 102 11.68 -3.16 2.65
CA ALA A 102 10.95 -2.65 3.80
C ALA A 102 10.77 -3.72 4.90
N ALA A 103 10.50 -4.97 4.51
CA ALA A 103 10.35 -6.09 5.43
C ALA A 103 11.66 -6.46 6.14
N LEU A 104 12.79 -6.44 5.42
CA LEU A 104 14.12 -6.65 6.01
C LEU A 104 14.44 -5.57 7.06
N LEU A 105 14.10 -4.31 6.76
CA LEU A 105 14.31 -3.18 7.67
C LEU A 105 13.41 -3.22 8.90
N ALA A 106 12.15 -3.64 8.75
CA ALA A 106 11.28 -3.84 9.89
C ALA A 106 11.82 -4.95 10.82
N GLY A 107 12.47 -5.96 10.24
CA GLY A 107 13.06 -7.07 10.99
C GLY A 107 12.06 -7.75 11.92
N PRO A 108 12.54 -8.60 12.84
CA PRO A 108 11.73 -9.14 13.92
C PRO A 108 11.69 -8.23 15.18
N VAL A 109 12.52 -7.17 15.24
CA VAL A 109 12.78 -6.39 16.47
C VAL A 109 12.19 -4.98 16.45
N HIS A 110 11.78 -4.43 15.28
CA HIS A 110 11.11 -3.12 15.22
C HIS A 110 9.58 -3.30 15.28
N GLU A 111 9.11 -3.56 16.49
CA GLU A 111 7.70 -3.74 16.83
C GLU A 111 6.93 -2.42 16.77
N SER A 112 6.48 -2.05 15.57
CA SER A 112 5.21 -1.36 15.43
C SER A 112 4.29 -2.30 14.66
N PHE A 113 3.27 -2.81 15.37
CA PHE A 113 2.26 -3.70 14.80
C PHE A 113 1.66 -3.11 13.50
N GLY A 114 1.45 -1.79 13.44
CA GLY A 114 0.98 -1.09 12.25
C GLY A 114 1.93 -1.10 11.05
N VAL A 115 3.25 -0.95 11.25
CA VAL A 115 4.22 -1.03 10.14
C VAL A 115 4.22 -2.42 9.54
N ARG A 116 4.25 -3.45 10.38
CA ARG A 116 4.23 -4.84 9.92
C ARG A 116 2.91 -5.17 9.22
N ALA A 117 1.79 -4.77 9.80
CA ALA A 117 0.48 -4.93 9.18
C ALA A 117 0.40 -4.25 7.81
N ARG A 118 0.93 -3.03 7.67
CA ARG A 118 0.98 -2.33 6.39
C ARG A 118 1.84 -3.06 5.35
N ILE A 119 3.00 -3.60 5.74
CA ILE A 119 3.84 -4.43 4.87
C ILE A 119 3.06 -5.65 4.40
N ASP A 120 2.42 -6.38 5.32
CA ASP A 120 1.72 -7.62 4.99
C ASP A 120 0.49 -7.37 4.11
N ARG A 121 -0.26 -6.28 4.32
CA ARG A 121 -1.34 -5.87 3.40
C ARG A 121 -0.85 -5.60 1.98
N LEU A 122 0.25 -4.85 1.83
CA LEU A 122 0.81 -4.55 0.50
C LEU A 122 1.37 -5.82 -0.17
N ARG A 123 1.99 -6.72 0.60
CA ARG A 123 2.43 -8.02 0.09
C ARG A 123 1.26 -8.91 -0.32
N ALA A 124 0.12 -8.83 0.37
CA ALA A 124 -1.09 -9.53 -0.04
C ALA A 124 -1.56 -9.05 -1.43
N GLN A 125 -1.52 -7.74 -1.69
CA GLN A 125 -1.85 -7.21 -3.02
C GLN A 125 -0.90 -7.70 -4.11
N VAL A 126 0.41 -7.80 -3.81
CA VAL A 126 1.39 -8.41 -4.73
C VAL A 126 1.05 -9.89 -5.00
N ALA A 127 0.74 -10.66 -3.96
CA ALA A 127 0.36 -12.07 -4.09
C ALA A 127 -0.91 -12.23 -4.95
N ARG A 128 -1.94 -11.41 -4.74
CA ARG A 128 -3.15 -11.40 -5.56
C ARG A 128 -2.85 -11.06 -7.02
N ALA A 129 -1.98 -10.08 -7.27
CA ALA A 129 -1.58 -9.73 -8.63
C ALA A 129 -0.82 -10.88 -9.34
N ALA A 130 -0.17 -11.76 -8.57
CA ALA A 130 0.46 -12.98 -9.06
C ALA A 130 -0.53 -14.18 -9.15
N GLY A 131 -1.80 -14.01 -8.77
CA GLY A 131 -2.80 -15.08 -8.75
C GLY A 131 -2.71 -16.02 -7.54
N ASP A 132 -1.90 -15.69 -6.52
CA ASP A 132 -1.76 -16.49 -5.31
C ASP A 132 -2.69 -15.97 -4.20
N ASP A 133 -3.99 -16.25 -4.39
CA ASP A 133 -5.05 -15.85 -3.47
C ASP A 133 -4.92 -16.53 -2.09
N ALA A 134 -4.38 -17.75 -2.03
CA ALA A 134 -4.14 -18.43 -0.76
C ALA A 134 -3.09 -17.71 0.07
N ARG A 135 -1.94 -17.36 -0.54
CA ARG A 135 -0.90 -16.59 0.13
C ARG A 135 -1.37 -15.18 0.52
N ALA A 136 -2.18 -14.56 -0.33
CA ALA A 136 -2.77 -13.27 0.00
C ALA A 136 -3.66 -13.36 1.24
N LEU A 137 -4.46 -14.42 1.41
CA LEU A 137 -5.31 -14.60 2.58
C LEU A 137 -4.48 -14.78 3.86
N GLU A 138 -3.41 -15.56 3.81
CA GLU A 138 -2.47 -15.69 4.92
C GLU A 138 -1.90 -14.32 5.34
N LEU A 139 -1.41 -13.54 4.38
CA LEU A 139 -0.84 -12.22 4.63
C LEU A 139 -1.87 -11.23 5.19
N LEU A 140 -3.13 -11.27 4.74
CA LEU A 140 -4.20 -10.45 5.29
C LEU A 140 -4.59 -10.87 6.72
N ASN A 141 -4.49 -12.16 7.06
CA ASN A 141 -4.70 -12.63 8.42
C ASN A 141 -3.59 -12.12 9.36
N GLU A 142 -2.33 -12.18 8.93
CA GLU A 142 -1.21 -11.61 9.70
C GLU A 142 -1.36 -10.09 9.88
N ALA A 143 -1.75 -9.39 8.81
CA ALA A 143 -2.01 -7.96 8.89
C ALA A 143 -3.16 -7.60 9.83
N TYR A 144 -4.18 -8.47 9.94
CA TYR A 144 -5.30 -8.24 10.84
C TYR A 144 -4.85 -8.21 12.30
N LEU A 145 -4.01 -9.15 12.71
CA LEU A 145 -3.49 -9.21 14.08
C LEU A 145 -2.76 -7.92 14.48
N GLY A 146 -1.95 -7.36 13.57
CA GLY A 146 -1.27 -6.09 13.82
C GLY A 146 -2.20 -4.88 13.78
N THR A 147 -3.20 -4.89 12.90
CA THR A 147 -4.15 -3.77 12.75
C THR A 147 -5.13 -3.71 13.93
N ASP A 148 -5.57 -4.85 14.46
CA ASP A 148 -6.49 -4.96 15.60
C ASP A 148 -5.83 -4.53 16.91
N GLY A 149 -4.51 -4.70 17.03
CA GLY A 149 -3.74 -4.15 18.15
C GLY A 149 -3.61 -2.63 18.13
N ASP A 150 -3.64 -2.01 16.95
CA ASP A 150 -3.47 -0.56 16.76
C ASP A 150 -4.81 0.21 16.77
N PHE A 151 -5.88 -0.42 16.30
CA PHE A 151 -7.21 0.19 16.18
C PHE A 151 -8.25 -0.59 16.98
N GLY A 152 -9.17 0.12 17.65
CA GLY A 152 -10.30 -0.53 18.33
C GLY A 152 -11.31 -1.15 17.36
N MET A 153 -12.10 -2.10 17.86
CA MET A 153 -13.22 -2.73 17.13
C MET A 153 -14.11 -1.68 16.42
N GLY A 154 -14.47 -1.94 15.17
CA GLY A 154 -15.31 -1.07 14.35
C GLY A 154 -14.56 0.08 13.65
N HIS A 155 -13.23 0.10 13.71
CA HIS A 155 -12.46 1.06 12.94
C HIS A 155 -12.56 0.74 11.43
N PRO A 156 -12.79 1.74 10.55
CA PRO A 156 -13.01 1.50 9.11
C PRO A 156 -11.89 0.71 8.41
N GLU A 157 -10.65 0.79 8.89
CA GLU A 157 -9.55 -0.04 8.34
C GLU A 157 -9.65 -1.52 8.69
N LEU A 158 -10.15 -1.86 9.89
CA LEU A 158 -10.44 -3.24 10.26
C LEU A 158 -11.60 -3.78 9.44
N ASP A 159 -12.61 -2.95 9.17
CA ASP A 159 -13.76 -3.36 8.38
C ASP A 159 -13.39 -3.63 6.92
N ARG A 160 -12.55 -2.76 6.32
CA ARG A 160 -11.97 -3.01 4.99
C ARG A 160 -11.16 -4.30 4.97
N LEU A 161 -10.31 -4.51 5.96
CA LEU A 161 -9.47 -5.70 6.03
C LEU A 161 -10.29 -6.98 6.22
N ASN A 162 -11.33 -6.95 7.06
CA ASN A 162 -12.26 -8.07 7.23
C ASN A 162 -13.03 -8.36 5.95
N LEU A 163 -13.46 -7.33 5.22
CA LEU A 163 -14.13 -7.51 3.92
C LEU A 163 -13.20 -8.16 2.90
N GLU A 164 -11.94 -7.69 2.77
CA GLU A 164 -10.95 -8.27 1.88
C GLU A 164 -10.69 -9.75 2.21
N ARG A 165 -10.53 -10.08 3.50
CA ARG A 165 -10.36 -11.46 3.97
C ARG A 165 -11.60 -12.32 3.68
N ALA A 166 -12.80 -11.78 3.87
CA ALA A 166 -14.05 -12.49 3.63
C ALA A 166 -14.27 -12.78 2.13
N ASP A 167 -14.02 -11.80 1.26
CA ASP A 167 -14.12 -11.95 -0.20
C ASP A 167 -13.15 -13.04 -0.70
N LEU A 168 -11.93 -13.08 -0.15
CA LEU A 168 -10.89 -14.04 -0.53
C LEU A 168 -11.13 -15.45 0.04
N ALA A 169 -11.53 -15.56 1.30
CA ALA A 169 -11.93 -16.84 1.88
C ALA A 169 -13.11 -17.45 1.10
N TRP A 170 -14.07 -16.61 0.67
CA TRP A 170 -15.20 -17.04 -0.13
C TRP A 170 -14.79 -17.58 -1.50
N SER A 171 -13.85 -16.91 -2.19
CA SER A 171 -13.35 -17.35 -3.51
C SER A 171 -12.57 -18.66 -3.42
N LEU A 172 -11.81 -18.85 -2.33
CA LEU A 172 -11.06 -20.08 -2.03
C LEU A 172 -11.96 -21.24 -1.56
N GLY A 173 -13.25 -20.98 -1.31
CA GLY A 173 -14.21 -22.01 -0.91
C GLY A 173 -14.32 -22.24 0.61
N ASP A 174 -13.58 -21.51 1.44
CA ASP A 174 -13.75 -21.54 2.89
C ASP A 174 -14.95 -20.69 3.31
N ARG A 175 -16.15 -21.22 3.02
CA ARG A 175 -17.41 -20.52 3.26
C ARG A 175 -17.69 -20.28 4.73
N ALA A 176 -17.36 -21.25 5.59
CA ALA A 176 -17.56 -21.10 7.02
C ALA A 176 -16.72 -19.95 7.60
N PHE A 177 -15.47 -19.79 7.16
CA PHE A 177 -14.66 -18.65 7.59
C PHE A 177 -15.16 -17.33 7.01
N ALA A 178 -15.49 -17.31 5.71
CA ALA A 178 -16.01 -16.12 5.05
C ALA A 178 -17.32 -15.61 5.69
N GLU A 179 -18.28 -16.50 5.95
CA GLU A 179 -19.56 -16.17 6.60
C GLU A 179 -19.36 -15.59 7.99
N ARG A 180 -18.42 -16.12 8.78
CA ARG A 180 -18.07 -15.52 10.07
C ARG A 180 -17.57 -14.09 9.91
N LEU A 181 -16.68 -13.84 8.95
CA LEU A 181 -16.14 -12.51 8.69
C LEU A 181 -17.23 -11.54 8.18
N TYR A 182 -18.08 -11.94 7.24
CA TYR A 182 -19.25 -11.13 6.84
C TYR A 182 -20.19 -10.86 8.02
N GLY A 183 -20.38 -11.86 8.88
CA GLY A 183 -21.16 -11.74 10.11
C GLY A 183 -20.60 -10.70 11.08
N THR A 184 -19.27 -10.50 11.14
CA THR A 184 -18.68 -9.42 11.96
C THR A 184 -19.00 -8.03 11.42
N LEU A 185 -19.17 -7.90 10.11
CA LEU A 185 -19.42 -6.61 9.45
C LEU A 185 -20.90 -6.21 9.43
N LYS A 186 -21.82 -7.14 9.68
CA LYS A 186 -23.26 -6.92 9.40
C LYS A 186 -23.89 -5.79 10.22
N ASP A 187 -23.37 -5.55 11.42
CA ASP A 187 -23.86 -4.55 12.37
C ASP A 187 -23.01 -3.26 12.38
N HIS A 188 -22.00 -3.18 11.51
CA HIS A 188 -21.12 -2.01 11.39
C HIS A 188 -21.68 -0.98 10.41
N ASP A 189 -21.15 0.24 10.46
CA ASP A 189 -21.40 1.25 9.43
C ASP A 189 -20.67 0.85 8.14
N LEU A 190 -21.45 0.42 7.14
CA LEU A 190 -20.93 -0.04 5.84
C LEU A 190 -20.83 1.09 4.81
N ASP A 191 -21.32 2.30 5.11
CA ASP A 191 -21.28 3.42 4.16
C ASP A 191 -19.84 3.74 3.70
N PRO A 192 -18.81 3.70 4.57
CA PRO A 192 -17.41 3.90 4.15
C PRO A 192 -16.85 2.83 3.20
N LEU A 193 -17.49 1.66 3.11
CA LEU A 193 -17.10 0.57 2.21
C LEU A 193 -17.79 0.66 0.84
N GLY A 194 -18.86 1.45 0.75
CA GLY A 194 -19.64 1.66 -0.46
C GLY A 194 -20.78 0.64 -0.65
N PRO A 195 -21.74 0.96 -1.54
CA PRO A 195 -23.00 0.23 -1.66
C PRO A 195 -22.84 -1.22 -2.13
N GLU A 196 -21.88 -1.49 -3.00
CA GLU A 196 -21.62 -2.85 -3.49
C GLU A 196 -21.05 -3.76 -2.40
N ALA A 197 -20.10 -3.24 -1.61
CA ALA A 197 -19.57 -3.94 -0.45
C ALA A 197 -20.68 -4.22 0.56
N ALA A 198 -21.50 -3.21 0.85
CA ALA A 198 -22.63 -3.37 1.77
C ALA A 198 -23.64 -4.43 1.29
N ALA A 199 -23.92 -4.50 -0.02
CA ALA A 199 -24.78 -5.53 -0.58
C ALA A 199 -24.17 -6.94 -0.48
N ARG A 200 -22.85 -7.08 -0.70
CA ARG A 200 -22.14 -8.35 -0.50
C ARG A 200 -22.19 -8.81 0.95
N VAL A 201 -21.93 -7.91 1.91
CA VAL A 201 -22.05 -8.22 3.34
C VAL A 201 -23.46 -8.68 3.68
N ARG A 202 -24.49 -7.92 3.28
CA ARG A 202 -25.90 -8.27 3.56
C ARG A 202 -26.36 -9.59 2.95
N SER A 203 -25.77 -10.00 1.82
CA SER A 203 -26.15 -11.24 1.13
C SER A 203 -25.39 -12.48 1.59
N ARG A 204 -24.22 -12.31 2.23
CA ARG A 204 -23.31 -13.39 2.64
C ARG A 204 -23.15 -13.52 4.15
N ALA A 205 -23.62 -12.55 4.92
CA ALA A 205 -23.67 -12.63 6.37
C ALA A 205 -24.82 -13.55 6.83
N PRO A 206 -24.59 -14.36 7.87
CA PRO A 206 -25.62 -15.18 8.51
C PRO A 206 -26.56 -14.39 9.45
#